data_AF-A0A316J9I5-F1
#
_entry.id   AF-A0A316J9I5-F1
#
_cell.length_a   1.000
_cell.length_b   1.000
_cell.length_c   1.000
_cell.angle_alpha   90.00
_cell.angle_beta   90.00
_cell.angle_gamma   90.00
#
_symmetry.space_group_name_H-M   'P 1'
#
loop_
_entity.id
_entity.type
_entity.pdbx_description
1 polymer ?
#
loop_
_entity_poly.entity_id
_entity_poly.type
_entity_poly.pdbx_seq_one_letter_code
_entity_poly.pdbx_strand_id
1 'polypeptide(L)'
;MGQYCYSQAGKACVMSDRYLKSDLATIQAQIAELVSDNPELADDEELRVDMIDGETSAIEFLHRVYRRQKKAEALAEGAKSEKQDAADRQSRFEKQAEGYRALALSILNSANVEKLVTPFATYSVTSPRTKAEVINLEDIPQGYYRIEKKADLKAIKSALENGEAIPGAQLTIGVHGLMIRSK
;
A
#
# COMPACT_ATOMS: atom_id res chain seq x y z
N MET A 1 -26.58 -12.06 -10.43
CA MET A 1 -26.04 -10.82 -11.02
C MET A 1 -25.88 -9.79 -9.90
N GLY A 2 -24.65 -9.56 -9.44
CA GLY A 2 -24.38 -8.63 -8.35
C GLY A 2 -24.53 -7.18 -8.82
N GLN A 3 -25.55 -6.50 -8.32
CA GLN A 3 -25.72 -5.06 -8.53
C GLN A 3 -24.77 -4.30 -7.60
N TYR A 4 -23.77 -3.66 -8.19
CA TYR A 4 -22.86 -2.74 -7.51
C TYR A 4 -23.49 -1.34 -7.49
N CYS A 5 -23.79 -0.81 -6.30
CA CYS A 5 -24.15 0.60 -6.14
C CYS A 5 -22.89 1.43 -5.89
N TYR A 6 -22.58 2.34 -6.82
CA TYR A 6 -21.54 3.35 -6.67
C TYR A 6 -22.07 4.51 -5.80
N SER A 7 -21.37 4.81 -4.70
CA SER A 7 -21.54 6.05 -3.92
C SER A 7 -20.22 6.83 -3.97
N GLN A 8 -20.32 8.15 -4.17
CA GLN A 8 -19.22 9.05 -4.45
C GLN A 8 -18.20 9.09 -3.30
N ALA A 9 -17.15 8.27 -3.41
CA ALA A 9 -15.80 8.51 -2.88
C ALA A 9 -14.93 7.26 -3.05
N GLY A 10 -14.75 6.74 -4.28
CA GLY A 10 -13.68 5.78 -4.65
C GLY A 10 -13.50 4.48 -3.83
N LYS A 11 -14.31 4.24 -2.80
CA LYS A 11 -14.27 3.08 -1.91
C LYS A 11 -15.40 2.18 -2.35
N ALA A 12 -15.04 1.07 -2.98
CA ALA A 12 -15.97 -0.02 -3.23
C ALA A 12 -16.54 -0.47 -1.87
N CYS A 13 -17.69 0.07 -1.47
CA CYS A 13 -18.45 -0.45 -0.35
C CYS A 13 -19.08 -1.75 -0.84
N VAL A 14 -18.37 -2.85 -0.66
CA VAL A 14 -18.92 -4.19 -0.88
C VAL A 14 -20.13 -4.31 0.05
N MET A 15 -21.29 -4.72 -0.46
CA MET A 15 -22.55 -4.86 0.32
C MET A 15 -22.35 -5.58 1.66
N SER A 16 -21.39 -6.52 1.70
CA SER A 16 -20.95 -7.27 2.87
C SER A 16 -20.43 -6.43 4.04
N ASP A 17 -19.90 -5.23 3.78
CA ASP A 17 -19.39 -4.31 4.80
C ASP A 17 -20.49 -3.44 5.43
N ARG A 18 -21.60 -3.21 4.72
CA ARG A 18 -22.73 -2.47 5.31
C ARG A 18 -23.36 -3.23 6.48
N TYR A 19 -23.54 -4.54 6.33
CA TYR A 19 -24.04 -5.41 7.39
C TYR A 19 -23.07 -5.50 8.59
N LEU A 20 -21.76 -5.52 8.36
CA LEU A 20 -20.80 -5.50 9.48
C LEU A 20 -20.86 -4.19 10.28
N LYS A 21 -21.06 -3.06 9.59
CA LYS A 21 -21.16 -1.76 10.27
C LYS A 21 -22.45 -1.62 11.08
N SER A 22 -23.57 -2.12 10.56
CA SER A 22 -24.82 -2.16 11.32
C SER A 22 -24.70 -3.08 12.52
N ASP A 23 -24.17 -4.29 12.34
CA ASP A 23 -23.99 -5.26 13.42
C ASP A 23 -23.05 -4.70 14.51
N LEU A 24 -21.96 -4.03 14.11
CA LEU A 24 -21.05 -3.36 15.04
C LEU A 24 -21.76 -2.27 15.85
N ALA A 25 -22.60 -1.45 15.22
CA ALA A 25 -23.35 -0.41 15.93
C ALA A 25 -24.32 -1.01 16.95
N THR A 26 -25.01 -2.11 16.58
CA THR A 26 -25.89 -2.84 17.50
C THR A 26 -25.11 -3.44 18.67
N ILE A 27 -23.99 -4.11 18.41
CA ILE A 27 -23.14 -4.72 19.45
C ILE A 27 -22.58 -3.65 20.40
N GLN A 28 -22.15 -2.50 19.86
CA GLN A 28 -21.67 -1.39 20.69
C GLN A 28 -22.77 -0.83 21.61
N ALA A 29 -24.00 -0.73 21.11
CA ALA A 29 -25.14 -0.32 21.92
C ALA A 29 -25.44 -1.34 23.03
N GLN A 30 -25.44 -2.63 22.70
CA GLN A 30 -25.63 -3.72 23.67
C GLN A 30 -24.55 -3.71 24.77
N ILE A 31 -23.28 -3.55 24.40
CA ILE A 31 -22.18 -3.46 25.36
C ILE A 31 -22.34 -2.22 26.25
N ALA A 32 -22.72 -1.07 25.68
CA ALA A 32 -22.90 0.16 26.44
C ALA A 32 -24.07 0.05 27.44
N GLU A 33 -25.18 -0.58 27.05
CA GLU A 33 -26.32 -0.86 27.92
C GLU A 33 -25.93 -1.83 29.04
N LEU A 34 -25.27 -2.94 28.71
CA LEU A 34 -24.79 -3.93 29.68
C LEU A 34 -23.87 -3.31 30.75
N VAL A 35 -22.93 -2.45 30.34
CA VAL A 35 -22.01 -1.77 31.27
C VAL A 35 -22.72 -0.69 32.08
N SER A 36 -23.75 -0.05 31.53
CA SER A 36 -24.55 0.94 32.26
C SER A 36 -25.42 0.29 33.35
N ASP A 37 -26.00 -0.88 33.06
CA ASP A 37 -26.91 -1.57 33.97
C ASP A 37 -26.18 -2.32 35.10
N ASN A 38 -24.88 -2.62 34.90
CA ASN A 38 -24.05 -3.38 35.84
C ASN A 38 -22.75 -2.60 36.14
N PRO A 39 -22.79 -1.56 36.99
CA PRO A 39 -21.63 -0.72 37.29
C PRO A 39 -20.46 -1.47 37.94
N GLU A 40 -20.72 -2.59 38.61
CA GLU A 40 -19.71 -3.50 39.18
C GLU A 40 -18.74 -4.07 38.13
N LEU A 41 -19.14 -4.09 36.84
CA LEU A 41 -18.27 -4.52 35.74
C LEU A 41 -17.13 -3.55 35.47
N ALA A 42 -17.16 -2.33 36.00
CA ALA A 42 -16.07 -1.37 35.82
C ALA A 42 -14.76 -1.88 36.47
N ASP A 43 -14.87 -2.48 37.66
CA ASP A 43 -13.75 -2.85 38.51
C ASP A 43 -13.27 -4.30 38.31
N ASP A 44 -14.08 -5.15 37.65
CA ASP A 44 -13.75 -6.54 37.33
C ASP A 44 -13.73 -6.78 35.81
N GLU A 45 -12.53 -6.78 35.22
CA GLU A 45 -12.35 -6.98 33.78
C GLU A 45 -12.69 -8.41 33.34
N GLU A 46 -12.41 -9.43 34.16
CA GLU A 46 -12.65 -10.83 33.80
C GLU A 46 -14.16 -11.09 33.76
N LEU A 47 -14.89 -10.66 34.79
CA LEU A 47 -16.35 -10.74 34.83
C LEU A 47 -16.99 -9.94 33.67
N ARG A 48 -16.45 -8.76 33.34
CA ARG A 48 -16.94 -7.95 32.22
C ARG A 48 -16.76 -8.66 30.89
N VAL A 49 -15.63 -9.33 30.66
CA VAL A 49 -15.39 -10.09 29.43
C VAL A 49 -16.35 -11.27 29.33
N ASP A 50 -16.53 -12.04 30.40
CA ASP A 50 -17.44 -13.19 30.43
C ASP A 50 -18.89 -12.78 30.19
N MET A 51 -19.34 -11.69 30.80
CA MET A 51 -20.70 -11.16 30.56
C MET A 51 -20.87 -10.63 29.14
N ILE A 52 -19.85 -10.00 28.55
CA ILE A 52 -19.90 -9.57 27.14
C ILE A 52 -19.99 -10.80 26.22
N ASP A 53 -19.28 -11.89 26.50
CA ASP A 53 -19.38 -13.14 25.72
C ASP A 53 -20.76 -13.80 25.84
N GLY A 54 -21.31 -13.83 27.06
CA GLY A 54 -22.60 -14.47 27.33
C GLY A 54 -23.80 -13.68 26.81
N GLU A 55 -23.79 -12.36 26.97
CA GLU A 55 -24.95 -11.50 26.71
C GLU A 55 -24.92 -10.82 25.33
N THR A 56 -23.78 -10.79 24.65
CA THR A 56 -23.64 -10.11 23.35
C THR A 56 -23.03 -11.01 22.28
N SER A 57 -23.24 -10.65 21.01
CA SER A 57 -22.61 -11.34 19.88
C SER A 57 -21.20 -10.82 19.54
N ALA A 58 -20.54 -10.11 20.46
CA ALA A 58 -19.27 -9.43 20.20
C ALA A 58 -18.15 -10.39 19.78
N ILE A 59 -17.99 -11.52 20.47
CA ILE A 59 -16.92 -12.48 20.18
C ILE A 59 -17.18 -13.24 18.87
N GLU A 60 -18.42 -13.61 18.60
CA GLU A 60 -18.82 -14.18 17.30
C GLU A 60 -18.55 -13.20 16.15
N PHE A 61 -18.85 -11.91 16.37
CA PHE A 61 -18.56 -10.84 15.43
C PHE A 61 -17.05 -10.72 15.15
N LEU A 62 -16.22 -10.73 16.21
CA LEU A 62 -14.76 -10.69 16.08
C LEU A 62 -14.23 -11.91 15.29
N HIS A 63 -14.73 -13.11 15.55
CA HIS A 63 -14.39 -14.30 14.77
C HIS A 63 -14.74 -14.16 13.28
N ARG A 64 -15.92 -13.61 12.98
CA ARG A 64 -16.38 -13.38 11.60
C ARG A 64 -15.51 -12.35 10.89
N VAL A 65 -15.14 -11.26 11.56
CA VAL A 65 -14.24 -10.23 11.02
C VAL A 65 -12.84 -10.80 10.80
N TYR A 66 -12.30 -11.55 11.76
CA TYR A 66 -10.99 -12.20 11.64
C TYR A 66 -10.91 -13.13 10.43
N ARG A 67 -11.91 -14.00 10.23
CA ARG A 67 -11.98 -14.88 9.06
C ARG A 67 -12.01 -14.10 7.74
N ARG A 68 -12.75 -12.99 7.69
CA ARG A 68 -12.81 -12.12 6.50
C ARG A 68 -11.48 -11.42 6.25
N GLN A 69 -10.82 -10.92 7.30
CA GLN A 69 -9.48 -10.34 7.23
C GLN A 69 -8.49 -11.36 6.64
N LYS A 70 -8.44 -12.58 7.20
CA LYS A 70 -7.53 -13.64 6.71
C LYS A 70 -7.82 -14.04 5.27
N LYS A 71 -9.10 -14.12 4.89
CA LYS A 71 -9.47 -14.35 3.49
C LYS A 71 -8.97 -13.22 2.58
N ALA A 72 -9.12 -11.96 2.99
CA ALA A 72 -8.66 -10.81 2.22
C ALA A 72 -7.12 -10.80 2.08
N GLU A 73 -6.38 -11.09 3.16
CA GLU A 73 -4.92 -11.23 3.15
C GLU A 73 -4.47 -12.32 2.17
N ALA A 74 -5.11 -13.49 2.21
CA ALA A 74 -4.80 -14.60 1.30
C ALA A 74 -5.08 -14.26 -0.17
N LEU A 75 -6.20 -13.60 -0.46
CA LEU A 75 -6.54 -13.14 -1.81
C LEU A 75 -5.58 -12.06 -2.32
N ALA A 76 -5.15 -11.15 -1.44
CA ALA A 76 -4.19 -10.11 -1.79
C ALA A 76 -2.82 -10.70 -2.17
N GLU A 77 -2.36 -11.71 -1.43
CA GLU A 77 -1.10 -12.39 -1.77
C GLU A 77 -1.21 -13.18 -3.10
N GLY A 78 -2.34 -13.86 -3.34
CA GLY A 78 -2.59 -14.52 -4.63
C GLY A 78 -2.58 -13.52 -5.80
N ALA A 79 -3.29 -12.40 -5.66
CA ALA A 79 -3.31 -11.35 -6.69
C ALA A 79 -1.93 -10.73 -6.94
N LYS A 80 -1.09 -10.63 -5.91
CA LYS A 80 0.29 -10.17 -6.05
C LYS A 80 1.14 -11.14 -6.87
N SER A 81 1.00 -12.45 -6.64
CA SER A 81 1.68 -13.48 -7.43
C SER A 81 1.24 -13.44 -8.90
N GLU A 82 -0.06 -13.35 -9.18
CA GLU A 82 -0.55 -13.23 -10.56
C GLU A 82 -0.04 -11.97 -11.26
N LYS A 83 0.03 -10.85 -10.53
CA LYS A 83 0.59 -9.60 -11.05
C LYS A 83 2.08 -9.74 -11.40
N GLN A 84 2.86 -10.44 -10.58
CA GLN A 84 4.28 -10.69 -10.85
C GLN A 84 4.44 -11.53 -12.11
N ASP A 85 3.69 -12.62 -12.25
CA ASP A 85 3.69 -13.46 -13.46
C ASP A 85 3.35 -12.65 -14.73
N ALA A 86 2.35 -11.77 -14.64
CA ALA A 86 1.97 -10.90 -15.74
C ALA A 86 3.08 -9.90 -16.09
N ALA A 87 3.74 -9.31 -15.08
CA ALA A 87 4.87 -8.40 -15.27
C ALA A 87 6.08 -9.11 -15.90
N ASP A 88 6.37 -10.34 -15.51
CA ASP A 88 7.45 -11.14 -16.09
C ASP A 88 7.18 -11.48 -17.56
N ARG A 89 5.93 -11.84 -17.89
CA ARG A 89 5.51 -12.07 -19.29
C ARG A 89 5.61 -10.78 -20.10
N GLN A 90 5.16 -9.65 -19.56
CA GLN A 90 5.30 -8.34 -20.19
C GLN A 90 6.78 -8.03 -20.49
N SER A 91 7.67 -8.17 -19.51
CA SER A 91 9.10 -7.91 -19.69
C SER A 91 9.74 -8.77 -20.78
N ARG A 92 9.30 -10.03 -20.94
CA ARG A 92 9.78 -10.89 -22.04
C ARG A 92 9.39 -10.35 -23.41
N PHE A 93 8.15 -9.91 -23.57
CA PHE A 93 7.69 -9.32 -24.84
C PHE A 93 8.36 -7.97 -25.13
N GLU A 94 8.61 -7.16 -24.09
CA GLU A 94 9.37 -5.91 -24.22
C GLU A 94 10.80 -6.18 -24.72
N LYS A 95 11.51 -7.12 -24.10
CA LYS A 95 12.86 -7.55 -24.54
C LYS A 95 12.85 -8.11 -25.95
N GLN A 96 11.82 -8.89 -26.32
CA GLN A 96 11.68 -9.42 -27.66
C GLN A 96 11.48 -8.29 -28.70
N ALA A 97 10.64 -7.30 -28.39
CA ALA A 97 10.44 -6.13 -29.24
C ALA A 97 11.72 -5.29 -29.37
N GLU A 98 12.47 -5.10 -28.29
CA GLU A 98 13.79 -4.46 -28.31
C GLU A 98 14.79 -5.24 -29.17
N GLY A 99 14.81 -6.58 -29.07
CA GLY A 99 15.61 -7.45 -29.94
C GLY A 99 15.30 -7.24 -31.42
N TYR A 100 14.02 -7.19 -31.80
CA TYR A 100 13.63 -6.90 -33.19
C TYR A 100 14.05 -5.50 -33.65
N ARG A 101 13.98 -4.50 -32.78
CA ARG A 101 14.50 -3.15 -33.10
C ARG A 101 16.01 -3.16 -33.30
N ALA A 102 16.75 -3.89 -32.47
CA ALA A 102 18.20 -4.02 -32.60
C ALA A 102 18.59 -4.71 -33.93
N LEU A 103 17.86 -5.74 -34.36
CA LEU A 103 18.06 -6.38 -35.66
C LEU A 103 17.80 -5.41 -36.81
N ALA A 104 16.70 -4.65 -36.77
CA ALA A 104 16.41 -3.64 -37.78
C ALA A 104 17.52 -2.57 -37.84
N LEU A 105 17.98 -2.08 -36.69
CA LEU A 105 19.10 -1.14 -36.61
C LEU A 105 20.40 -1.73 -37.21
N SER A 106 20.70 -3.00 -36.93
CA SER A 106 21.86 -3.69 -37.50
C SER A 106 21.82 -3.71 -39.03
N ILE A 107 20.64 -3.95 -39.62
CA ILE A 107 20.49 -3.95 -41.08
C ILE A 107 20.74 -2.55 -41.65
N LEU A 108 20.16 -1.51 -41.05
CA LEU A 108 20.38 -0.13 -41.51
C LEU A 108 21.85 0.28 -41.40
N ASN A 109 22.54 -0.11 -40.33
CA ASN A 109 23.96 0.12 -40.14
C ASN A 109 24.81 -0.62 -41.19
N SER A 110 24.52 -1.90 -41.47
CA SER A 110 25.22 -2.67 -42.50
C SER A 110 24.99 -2.11 -43.91
N ALA A 111 23.82 -1.55 -44.18
CA ALA A 111 23.49 -0.89 -45.44
C ALA A 111 24.07 0.54 -45.55
N ASN A 112 24.58 1.10 -44.44
CA ASN A 112 25.00 2.49 -44.32
C ASN A 112 23.90 3.49 -44.75
N VAL A 113 22.66 3.23 -44.32
CA VAL A 113 21.48 4.07 -44.63
C VAL A 113 20.85 4.58 -43.34
N GLU A 114 20.69 5.90 -43.23
CA GLU A 114 20.09 6.53 -42.05
C GLU A 114 18.56 6.41 -42.01
N LYS A 115 17.91 6.28 -43.18
CA LYS A 115 16.45 6.22 -43.29
C LYS A 115 15.99 5.26 -44.39
N LEU A 116 15.13 4.32 -44.02
CA LEU A 116 14.49 3.37 -44.93
C LEU A 116 12.97 3.45 -44.79
N VAL A 117 12.29 3.81 -45.87
CA VAL A 117 10.82 3.86 -45.92
C VAL A 117 10.31 2.57 -46.57
N THR A 118 9.43 1.86 -45.87
CA THR A 118 8.73 0.68 -46.39
C THR A 118 7.23 0.92 -46.38
N PRO A 119 6.43 0.13 -47.13
CA PRO A 119 4.96 0.26 -47.10
C PRO A 119 4.34 0.08 -45.72
N PHE A 120 5.01 -0.62 -44.81
CA PHE A 120 4.50 -0.93 -43.47
C PHE A 120 5.06 0.00 -42.37
N ALA A 121 6.29 0.50 -42.52
CA ALA A 121 6.95 1.33 -41.51
C ALA A 121 8.09 2.19 -42.09
N THR A 122 8.42 3.27 -41.39
CA THR A 122 9.65 4.05 -41.63
C THR A 122 10.67 3.73 -40.54
N TYR A 123 11.84 3.25 -40.96
CA TYR A 123 12.97 3.00 -40.09
C TYR A 123 13.95 4.17 -40.20
N SER A 124 14.30 4.78 -39.08
CA SER A 124 15.25 5.88 -39.03
C SER A 124 16.26 5.64 -37.91
N VAL A 125 17.54 5.64 -38.23
CA VAL A 125 18.61 5.64 -37.24
C VAL A 125 18.64 7.01 -36.57
N THR A 126 18.57 7.03 -35.24
CA THR A 126 18.69 8.25 -34.47
C THR A 126 20.13 8.42 -34.03
N SER A 127 20.68 9.63 -34.12
CA SER A 127 22.01 9.92 -33.62
C SER A 127 22.10 9.58 -32.11
N PRO A 128 23.25 9.04 -31.66
CA PRO A 128 23.46 8.80 -30.23
C PRO A 128 23.30 10.11 -29.48
N ARG A 129 22.43 10.13 -28.46
CA ARG A 129 22.29 11.30 -27.61
C ARG A 129 23.42 11.30 -26.59
N THR A 130 24.08 12.45 -26.42
CA THR A 130 24.99 12.69 -25.32
C THR A 130 24.22 12.55 -24.00
N LYS A 131 24.67 11.62 -23.15
CA LYS A 131 24.17 11.46 -21.78
C LYS A 131 25.25 11.95 -20.82
N ALA A 132 24.87 12.69 -19.80
CA ALA A 132 25.77 13.03 -18.71
C ALA A 132 25.87 11.80 -17.80
N GLU A 133 27.04 11.18 -17.75
CA GLU A 133 27.36 10.15 -16.77
C GLU A 133 28.06 10.81 -15.58
N VAL A 134 27.49 10.65 -14.39
CA VAL A 134 28.09 11.14 -13.15
C VAL A 134 29.11 10.10 -12.68
N ILE A 135 30.39 10.39 -12.89
CA ILE A 135 31.49 9.51 -12.50
C ILE A 135 31.76 9.63 -10.99
N ASN A 136 31.87 10.87 -10.49
CA ASN A 136 32.06 11.19 -9.08
C ASN A 136 31.11 12.31 -8.68
N LEU A 137 30.47 12.18 -7.52
CA LEU A 137 29.49 13.16 -7.03
C LEU A 137 30.14 14.34 -6.29
N GLU A 138 31.32 14.14 -5.70
CA GLU A 138 32.05 15.16 -4.91
C GLU A 138 32.78 16.19 -5.78
N ASP A 139 33.17 15.79 -7.00
CA ASP A 139 33.83 16.67 -7.97
C ASP A 139 32.84 17.56 -8.73
N ILE A 140 31.53 17.39 -8.50
CA ILE A 140 30.49 18.15 -9.20
C ILE A 140 30.39 19.56 -8.61
N PRO A 141 30.49 20.62 -9.44
CA PRO A 141 30.30 21.99 -8.99
C PRO A 141 28.93 22.20 -8.33
N GLN A 142 28.91 23.04 -7.29
CA GLN A 142 27.68 23.40 -6.58
C GLN A 142 26.69 24.07 -7.56
N GLY A 143 25.57 23.40 -7.83
CA GLY A 143 24.58 23.79 -8.84
C GLY A 143 24.04 22.63 -9.68
N TYR A 144 24.79 21.52 -9.79
CA TYR A 144 24.38 20.33 -10.55
C TYR A 144 23.92 19.15 -9.67
N TYR A 145 23.87 19.32 -8.35
CA TYR A 145 23.32 18.34 -7.41
C TYR A 145 22.35 19.02 -6.43
N ARG A 146 21.39 18.24 -5.91
CA ARG A 146 20.39 18.70 -4.94
C ARG A 146 20.61 18.03 -3.60
N ILE A 147 20.75 18.81 -2.54
CA ILE A 147 20.85 18.30 -1.17
C ILE A 147 19.43 18.09 -0.61
N GLU A 148 19.05 16.84 -0.35
CA GLU A 148 17.82 16.51 0.37
C GLU A 148 18.06 16.54 1.88
N LYS A 149 17.54 17.56 2.57
CA LYS A 149 17.48 17.58 4.03
C LYS A 149 16.31 16.72 4.51
N LYS A 150 16.58 15.50 4.98
CA LYS A 150 15.58 14.62 5.60
C LYS A 150 15.64 14.76 7.12
N ALA A 151 14.48 14.92 7.75
CA ALA A 151 14.38 14.95 9.21
C ALA A 151 14.69 13.55 9.78
N ASP A 152 15.61 13.48 10.73
CA ASP A 152 15.84 12.24 11.48
C ASP A 152 14.81 12.13 12.60
N LEU A 153 13.71 11.45 12.29
CA LEU A 153 12.59 11.27 13.21
C LEU A 153 12.99 10.51 14.49
N LYS A 154 14.06 9.68 14.46
CA LYS A 154 14.51 8.96 15.65
C LYS A 154 15.23 9.89 16.61
N ALA A 155 16.18 10.68 16.10
CA ALA A 155 16.91 11.67 16.88
C ALA A 155 15.97 12.75 17.45
N ILE A 156 15.00 13.20 16.64
CA ILE A 156 13.97 14.16 17.06
C ILE A 156 13.10 13.56 18.16
N LYS A 157 12.65 12.32 18.01
CA LYS A 157 11.84 11.64 19.02
C LYS A 157 12.59 11.49 20.35
N SER A 158 13.85 11.03 20.31
CA SER A 158 14.66 10.89 21.53
C SER A 158 14.94 12.22 22.22
N ALA A 159 15.21 13.28 21.47
CA ALA A 159 15.45 14.61 22.04
C ALA A 159 14.18 15.20 22.67
N LEU A 160 13.02 15.05 22.02
CA LEU A 160 11.73 15.48 22.56
C LEU A 160 11.31 14.66 23.81
N GLU A 161 11.61 13.35 23.84
CA GLU A 161 11.36 12.49 25.01
C GLU A 161 12.29 12.84 26.20
N ASN A 162 13.51 13.31 25.92
CA ASN A 162 14.47 13.79 26.92
C ASN A 162 14.19 15.23 27.40
N GLY A 163 13.13 15.88 26.89
CA GLY A 163 12.71 17.23 27.30
C GLY A 163 13.38 18.38 26.55
N GLU A 164 14.14 18.13 25.48
CA GLU A 164 14.68 19.18 24.62
C GLU A 164 13.63 19.69 23.65
N ALA A 165 13.40 21.01 23.61
CA ALA A 165 12.47 21.64 22.68
C ALA A 165 13.13 21.83 21.30
N ILE A 166 12.74 21.04 20.31
CA ILE A 166 13.17 21.21 18.91
C ILE A 166 12.15 22.10 18.18
N PRO A 167 12.54 23.29 17.67
CA PRO A 167 11.64 24.13 16.90
C PRO A 167 11.20 23.40 15.62
N GLY A 168 9.90 23.14 15.51
CA GLY A 168 9.30 22.47 14.34
C GLY A 168 8.98 20.97 14.53
N ALA A 169 9.17 20.40 15.72
CA ALA A 169 8.75 19.04 16.03
C ALA A 169 7.93 18.98 17.33
N GLN A 170 6.87 18.17 17.34
CA GLN A 170 5.99 18.00 18.49
C GLN A 170 5.69 16.51 18.69
N LEU A 171 5.64 16.06 19.94
CA LEU A 171 5.12 14.75 20.28
C LEU A 171 3.60 14.78 20.20
N THR A 172 3.05 13.99 19.28
CA THR A 172 1.61 13.76 19.17
C THR A 172 1.28 12.35 19.63
N ILE A 173 0.21 12.19 20.41
CA ILE A 173 -0.31 10.88 20.79
C ILE A 173 -0.87 10.21 19.53
N GLY A 174 -0.36 9.01 19.21
CA GLY A 174 -0.86 8.21 18.10
C GLY A 174 -2.20 7.54 18.43
N VAL A 175 -2.89 7.06 17.40
CA VAL A 175 -4.10 6.24 17.58
C VAL A 175 -3.70 4.87 18.13
N HIS A 176 -4.53 4.28 19.00
CA HIS A 176 -4.33 2.93 19.47
C HIS A 176 -4.22 1.93 18.31
N GLY A 177 -3.24 1.03 18.41
CA GLY A 177 -3.06 -0.08 17.45
C GLY A 177 -3.70 -1.37 17.98
N LEU A 178 -4.21 -2.20 17.06
CA LEU A 178 -4.68 -3.55 17.37
C LEU A 178 -3.62 -4.56 16.91
N MET A 179 -3.18 -5.44 17.82
CA MET A 179 -2.28 -6.55 17.50
C MET A 179 -3.06 -7.86 17.56
N ILE A 180 -3.21 -8.54 16.42
CA ILE A 180 -3.83 -9.87 16.34
C ILE A 180 -2.74 -10.91 16.12
N ARG A 181 -2.53 -11.79 17.10
CA ARG A 181 -1.63 -12.95 16.99
C ARG A 181 -2.47 -14.20 16.75
N SER A 182 -2.21 -14.90 15.65
CA SER A 182 -2.75 -16.25 15.45
C SER A 182 -2.09 -17.22 16.44
N LYS A 183 -2.87 -18.13 17.00
CA LYS A 183 -2.33 -19.31 17.69
C LYS A 183 -1.58 -20.21 16.70
#